data_AF-A0A834T956-F1
#
_entry.id   AF-A0A834T956-F1
#
_cell.length_a   1.000
_cell.length_b   1.000
_cell.length_c   1.000
_cell.angle_alpha   90.00
_cell.angle_beta   90.00
_cell.angle_gamma   90.00
#
_symmetry.space_group_name_H-M   'P 1'
#
loop_
_entity.id
_entity.type
_entity.pdbx_description
1 polymer ?
#
loop_
_entity_poly.entity_id
_entity_poly.type
_entity_poly.pdbx_seq_one_letter_code
_entity_poly.pdbx_strand_id
1 'polypeptide(L)'
;MNSETQSDGEVEDAEGGGNPEAWATFNNNFRQVQSVLDRNRHLIQQVNENHQSRIPDNMVKNVSLIQELNGNISKVVHLYSDLNSNFTSMCHQQQQRSNNSRRDS
;
A
#
# COMPACT_ATOMS: atom_id res chain seq x y z
N MET A 1 45.85 -24.71 18.19
CA MET A 1 44.43 -24.91 18.55
C MET A 1 43.98 -23.62 19.23
N ASN A 2 43.51 -22.65 18.44
CA ASN A 2 42.86 -21.47 18.99
C ASN A 2 41.41 -21.56 18.53
N SER A 3 40.56 -21.90 19.47
CA SER A 3 39.12 -21.98 19.33
C SER A 3 38.50 -20.59 19.38
N GLU A 4 37.47 -20.43 18.55
CA GLU A 4 36.28 -19.60 18.78
C GLU A 4 36.48 -18.07 18.83
N THR A 5 36.29 -17.45 17.66
CA THR A 5 35.53 -16.21 17.59
C THR A 5 34.15 -16.55 17.06
N GLN A 6 33.23 -16.83 18.00
CA GLN A 6 31.80 -16.84 17.75
C GLN A 6 31.41 -15.40 17.36
N SER A 7 31.30 -15.16 16.06
CA SER A 7 30.63 -14.00 15.50
C SER A 7 29.13 -14.23 15.68
N ASP A 8 28.63 -14.00 16.91
CA ASP A 8 27.21 -13.82 17.11
C ASP A 8 26.82 -12.53 16.37
N GLY A 9 26.26 -12.73 15.19
CA GLY A 9 25.51 -11.69 14.49
C GLY A 9 24.32 -11.35 15.34
N GLU A 10 24.49 -10.40 16.25
CA GLU A 10 23.41 -9.55 16.70
C GLU A 10 22.89 -8.88 15.43
N VAL A 11 21.85 -9.48 14.85
CA VAL A 11 20.89 -8.76 14.05
C VAL A 11 20.32 -7.76 15.04
N GLU A 12 20.95 -6.58 15.10
CA GLU A 12 20.30 -5.41 15.66
C GLU A 12 18.99 -5.31 14.88
N ASP A 13 17.92 -5.80 15.50
CA ASP A 13 16.57 -5.40 15.18
C ASP A 13 16.64 -3.88 15.23
N ALA A 14 16.82 -3.28 14.05
CA ALA A 14 16.60 -1.88 13.83
C ALA A 14 15.12 -1.69 14.16
N GLU A 15 14.81 -1.49 15.44
CA GLU A 15 13.52 -1.06 15.92
C GLU A 15 13.25 0.22 15.14
N GLY A 16 12.45 0.05 14.08
CA GLY A 16 12.05 1.11 13.20
C GLY A 16 11.35 2.13 14.07
N GLY A 17 12.06 3.21 14.41
CA GLY A 17 11.61 4.31 15.26
C GLY A 17 10.51 5.16 14.60
N GLY A 18 9.57 4.53 13.91
CA GLY A 18 8.32 5.14 13.49
C GLY A 18 7.25 4.95 14.56
N ASN A 19 6.33 5.91 14.67
CA ASN A 19 5.11 5.72 15.47
C ASN A 19 4.38 4.44 15.01
N PRO A 20 4.20 3.42 15.88
CA PRO A 20 3.52 2.17 15.52
C PRO A 20 2.11 2.38 14.96
N GLU A 21 1.41 3.42 15.45
CA GLU A 21 0.07 3.78 14.99
C GLU A 21 0.07 4.35 13.56
N ALA A 22 1.06 5.18 13.23
CA ALA A 22 1.23 5.69 11.88
C ALA A 22 1.53 4.54 10.90
N TRP A 23 2.30 3.55 11.35
CA TRP A 23 2.64 2.40 10.53
C TRP A 23 1.47 1.44 10.33
N ALA A 24 0.65 1.24 11.36
CA ALA A 24 -0.61 0.50 11.26
C ALA A 24 -1.58 1.18 10.28
N THR A 25 -1.70 2.51 10.34
CA THR A 25 -2.56 3.30 9.45
C THR A 25 -2.10 3.21 8.00
N PHE A 26 -0.79 3.37 7.75
CA PHE A 26 -0.22 3.19 6.41
C PHE A 26 -0.50 1.78 5.85
N ASN A 27 -0.24 0.74 6.64
CA ASN A 27 -0.45 -0.63 6.21
C ASN A 27 -1.93 -0.91 5.91
N ASN A 28 -2.85 -0.35 6.70
CA ASN A 28 -4.27 -0.45 6.43
C ASN A 28 -4.64 0.20 5.08
N ASN A 29 -4.22 1.45 4.86
CA ASN A 29 -4.46 2.18 3.62
C ASN A 29 -3.87 1.44 2.41
N PHE A 30 -2.67 0.89 2.55
CA PHE A 30 -2.03 0.09 1.51
C PHE A 30 -2.84 -1.15 1.15
N ARG A 31 -3.32 -1.91 2.15
CA ARG A 31 -4.19 -3.08 1.93
C ARG A 31 -5.52 -2.69 1.26
N GLN A 32 -6.07 -1.52 1.58
CA GLN A 32 -7.26 -1.01 0.92
C GLN A 32 -6.99 -0.71 -0.57
N VAL A 33 -5.87 -0.07 -0.90
CA VAL A 33 -5.47 0.17 -2.30
C VAL A 33 -5.36 -1.16 -3.04
N GLN A 34 -4.66 -2.14 -2.47
CA GLN A 34 -4.52 -3.48 -3.06
C GLN A 34 -5.88 -4.12 -3.36
N SER A 35 -6.79 -4.11 -2.37
CA SER A 35 -8.13 -4.68 -2.53
C SER A 35 -8.93 -4.03 -3.67
N VAL A 36 -8.83 -2.71 -3.84
CA VAL A 36 -9.52 -2.00 -4.92
C VAL A 36 -8.89 -2.31 -6.29
N LEU A 37 -7.55 -2.40 -6.37
CA LEU A 37 -6.86 -2.78 -7.60
C LEU A 37 -7.15 -4.22 -8.01
N ASP A 38 -7.21 -5.13 -7.04
CA ASP A 38 -7.63 -6.51 -7.28
C ASP A 38 -9.06 -6.55 -7.83
N ARG A 39 -9.98 -5.77 -7.26
CA ARG A 39 -11.34 -5.66 -7.80
C ARG A 39 -11.34 -5.13 -9.23
N ASN A 40 -10.56 -4.10 -9.55
CA ASN A 40 -10.42 -3.58 -10.91
C ASN A 40 -9.96 -4.66 -11.90
N ARG A 41 -8.99 -5.49 -11.51
CA ARG A 41 -8.54 -6.62 -12.33
C ARG A 41 -9.68 -7.56 -12.69
N HIS A 42 -10.52 -7.92 -11.70
CA HIS A 42 -11.67 -8.80 -11.93
C HIS A 42 -12.77 -8.14 -12.78
N LEU A 43 -12.98 -6.84 -12.64
CA LEU A 43 -13.94 -6.09 -13.47
C LEU A 43 -13.50 -6.06 -14.93
N ILE A 44 -12.23 -5.75 -15.19
CA ILE A 44 -11.64 -5.74 -16.55
C ILE A 44 -11.79 -7.11 -17.19
N GLN A 45 -11.50 -8.18 -16.44
CA GLN A 45 -11.64 -9.54 -16.91
C GLN A 45 -13.09 -9.86 -17.33
N GLN A 46 -14.07 -9.51 -16.49
CA GLN A 46 -15.49 -9.70 -16.82
C GLN A 46 -15.94 -8.86 -18.02
N VAL A 47 -15.46 -7.62 -18.13
CA VAL A 47 -15.75 -6.75 -19.29
C VAL A 47 -15.24 -7.40 -20.58
N ASN A 48 -14.03 -7.95 -20.55
CA ASN A 48 -13.43 -8.66 -21.68
C ASN A 48 -14.22 -9.93 -22.03
N GLU A 49 -14.62 -10.74 -21.04
CA GLU A 49 -15.42 -11.95 -21.26
C GLU A 49 -16.78 -11.63 -21.89
N ASN A 50 -17.47 -10.60 -21.39
CA ASN A 50 -18.73 -10.12 -21.96
C ASN A 50 -18.57 -9.64 -23.40
N HIS A 51 -17.43 -9.00 -23.74
CA HIS A 51 -17.14 -8.57 -25.10
C HIS A 51 -16.85 -9.76 -26.03
N GLN A 52 -16.11 -10.75 -25.55
CA GLN A 52 -15.78 -11.95 -26.29
C GLN A 52 -16.99 -12.85 -26.54
N SER A 53 -17.96 -12.89 -25.63
CA SER A 53 -19.17 -13.71 -25.81
C SER A 53 -20.05 -13.25 -26.96
N ARG A 54 -19.93 -11.97 -27.38
CA ARG A 54 -20.76 -11.33 -28.42
C ARG A 54 -22.27 -11.42 -28.15
N ILE A 55 -22.66 -11.64 -26.89
CA ILE A 55 -24.06 -11.65 -26.45
C ILE A 55 -24.46 -10.20 -26.12
N PRO A 56 -25.45 -9.61 -26.82
CA PRO A 56 -25.85 -8.21 -26.60
C PRO A 56 -26.16 -7.88 -25.13
N ASP A 57 -26.85 -8.78 -24.44
CA ASP A 57 -27.21 -8.58 -23.03
C ASP A 57 -25.98 -8.51 -22.10
N ASN A 58 -24.92 -9.25 -22.40
CA ASN A 58 -23.68 -9.18 -21.64
C ASN A 58 -22.92 -7.88 -21.92
N MET A 59 -22.99 -7.36 -23.14
CA MET A 59 -22.42 -6.05 -23.46
C MET A 59 -23.09 -4.91 -22.71
N VAL A 60 -24.41 -5.01 -22.45
CA VAL A 60 -25.11 -4.03 -21.60
C VAL A 60 -24.58 -4.05 -20.17
N LYS A 61 -24.23 -5.24 -19.63
CA LYS A 61 -23.62 -5.36 -18.29
C LYS A 61 -22.24 -4.69 -18.20
N ASN A 62 -21.52 -4.51 -19.31
CA ASN A 62 -20.25 -3.80 -19.30
C ASN A 62 -20.40 -2.34 -18.85
N VAL A 63 -21.57 -1.73 -19.06
CA VAL A 63 -21.82 -0.36 -18.61
C VAL A 63 -21.70 -0.25 -17.09
N SER A 64 -22.35 -1.15 -16.34
CA SER A 64 -22.27 -1.12 -14.88
C SER A 64 -20.89 -1.52 -14.36
N LEU A 65 -20.23 -2.49 -15.00
CA LEU A 65 -18.86 -2.90 -14.64
C LEU A 65 -17.85 -1.76 -14.84
N ILE A 66 -17.96 -1.00 -15.94
CA ILE A 66 -17.10 0.16 -16.23
C ILE A 66 -17.41 1.31 -15.28
N GLN A 67 -18.68 1.54 -14.93
CA GLN A 67 -19.05 2.52 -13.90
C GLN A 67 -18.41 2.19 -12.55
N GLU A 68 -18.44 0.91 -12.14
CA GLU A 68 -17.78 0.46 -10.92
C GLU A 68 -16.25 0.68 -11.00
N LEU A 69 -15.63 0.35 -12.13
CA LEU A 69 -14.21 0.57 -12.36
C LEU A 69 -13.82 2.05 -12.25
N ASN A 70 -14.63 2.96 -12.82
CA ASN A 70 -14.41 4.41 -12.72
C ASN A 70 -14.54 4.91 -11.26
N GLY A 71 -15.51 4.38 -10.52
CA GLY A 71 -15.66 4.65 -9.09
C GLY A 71 -14.43 4.19 -8.30
N ASN A 72 -13.92 3.00 -8.59
CA ASN A 72 -12.72 2.46 -7.97
C ASN A 72 -11.46 3.28 -8.29
N ILE A 73 -11.32 3.81 -9.51
CA ILE A 73 -10.22 4.75 -9.84
C ILE A 73 -10.27 5.97 -8.92
N SER A 74 -11.45 6.58 -8.77
CA SER A 74 -11.62 7.74 -7.88
C SER A 74 -11.26 7.39 -6.43
N LYS A 75 -11.70 6.22 -5.94
CA LYS A 75 -11.36 5.71 -4.61
C LYS A 75 -9.85 5.51 -4.44
N VAL A 76 -9.17 4.94 -5.44
CA VAL A 76 -7.72 4.73 -5.42
C VAL A 76 -6.98 6.06 -5.32
N VAL A 77 -7.39 7.10 -6.04
CA VAL A 77 -6.80 8.44 -5.94
C VAL A 77 -6.88 8.98 -4.51
N HIS A 78 -8.04 8.87 -3.86
CA HIS A 78 -8.20 9.28 -2.46
C HIS A 78 -7.29 8.48 -1.51
N LEU A 79 -7.29 7.15 -1.62
CA LEU A 79 -6.45 6.28 -0.79
C LEU A 79 -4.95 6.55 -0.98
N TYR A 80 -4.52 6.90 -2.20
CA TYR A 80 -3.12 7.28 -2.45
C TYR A 80 -2.77 8.63 -1.81
N SER A 81 -3.69 9.59 -1.79
CA SER A 81 -3.48 10.86 -1.07
C SER A 81 -3.27 10.62 0.42
N ASP A 82 -4.10 9.76 1.02
CA ASP A 82 -3.98 9.40 2.44
C ASP A 82 -2.67 8.66 2.70
N LEU A 83 -2.32 7.69 1.86
CA LEU A 83 -1.10 6.92 1.97
C LEU A 83 0.15 7.80 1.85
N ASN A 84 0.17 8.73 0.89
CA ASN A 84 1.26 9.69 0.71
C ASN A 84 1.40 10.61 1.94
N SER A 85 0.28 11.14 2.45
CA SER A 85 0.29 12.01 3.63
C SER A 85 0.79 11.31 4.88
N ASN A 86 0.38 10.05 5.10
CA ASN A 86 0.88 9.21 6.18
C ASN A 86 2.39 8.96 6.05
N PHE A 87 2.84 8.58 4.85
CA PHE A 87 4.26 8.33 4.58
C PHE A 87 5.13 9.58 4.81
N THR A 88 4.72 10.73 4.26
CA THR A 88 5.42 12.00 4.47
C THR A 88 5.51 12.36 5.96
N SER A 89 4.43 12.14 6.72
CA SER A 89 4.42 12.38 8.17
C SER A 89 5.42 11.49 8.91
N MET A 90 5.50 10.20 8.54
CA MET A 90 6.47 9.26 9.12
C MET A 90 7.92 9.66 8.82
N CYS A 91 8.21 10.07 7.57
CA CYS A 91 9.54 10.54 7.20
C CYS A 91 9.95 11.80 7.98
N HIS A 92 9.04 12.78 8.13
CA HIS A 92 9.31 13.97 8.93
C HIS A 92 9.57 13.65 10.40
N GLN A 93 8.80 12.72 10.98
CA GLN A 93 9.00 12.29 12.36
C GLN A 93 10.38 11.65 12.55
N GLN A 94 10.79 10.77 11.63
CA GLN A 94 12.12 10.15 11.68
C GLN A 94 13.23 11.20 11.58
N GLN A 95 13.11 12.16 10.66
CA GLN A 95 14.09 13.24 10.50
C GLN A 95 14.23 14.10 11.77
N GLN A 96 13.11 14.42 12.44
CA GLN A 96 13.13 15.18 13.70
C GLN A 96 13.83 14.39 14.82
N ARG A 97 13.57 13.08 14.93
CA ARG A 97 14.26 12.22 15.92
C ARG A 97 15.77 12.19 15.69
N SER A 98 16.21 12.04 14.44
CA SER A 98 17.65 12.06 14.10
C SER A 98 18.31 13.41 14.39
N ASN A 99 17.60 14.52 14.18
CA ASN A 99 18.12 15.86 14.47
C ASN A 99 18.24 16.15 15.98
N ASN A 100 17.28 15.67 16.80
CA ASN A 100 17.37 15.81 18.26
C ASN A 100 18.54 14.99 18.83
N SER A 101 18.73 13.75 18.36
CA SER A 101 19.82 12.90 18.82
C SER A 101 21.22 13.45 18.52
N ARG A 102 21.36 14.38 17.57
CA ARG A 102 22.62 15.08 17.24
C ARG A 102 22.87 16.33 18.08
N ARG A 103 21.86 16.87 18.75
CA ARG A 103 21.98 18.07 19.59
C ARG A 103 22.30 17.73 21.05
N ASP A 104 21.98 16.51 21.48
CA ASP A 104 22.20 16.02 22.84
C ASP A 104 23.52 15.24 23.03
N SER A 105 24.38 15.20 22.00
CA SER A 105 25.74 14.60 22.00
C SER A 105 26.81 15.66 21.83
#